data_AF-A0A7Y0RAX9-F1
#
_entry.id   AF-A0A7Y0RAX9-F1
#
_cell.length_a   1.000
_cell.length_b   1.000
_cell.length_c   1.000
_cell.angle_alpha   90.00
_cell.angle_beta   90.00
_cell.angle_gamma   90.00
#
_symmetry.space_group_name_H-M   'P 1'
#
loop_
_entity.id
_entity.type
_entity.pdbx_description
1 polymer ?
#
loop_
_entity_poly.entity_id
_entity_poly.type
_entity_poly.pdbx_seq_one_letter_code
_entity_poly.pdbx_strand_id
1 'polypeptide(L)'
;MTKQLVWRAFCEGTEDVIQARKWVAGMTDVSKEEVVAELRERVYRDVLELFEGDKANANRWLSSPIRVLGNHSPVSLMETKTGLEKIRRLIKKWEQGAVS
;
A
#
# COMPACT_ATOMS: atom_id res chain seq x y z
N MET A 1 12.93 19.86 -7.65
CA MET A 1 14.13 19.95 -8.50
C MET A 1 13.95 19.07 -9.73
N THR A 2 14.04 19.65 -10.91
CA THR A 2 13.49 19.11 -12.16
C THR A 2 14.37 18.00 -12.73
N LYS A 3 13.75 16.93 -13.24
CA LYS A 3 14.34 15.69 -13.79
C LYS A 3 15.47 15.86 -14.82
N GLN A 4 15.71 17.08 -15.33
CA GLN A 4 16.76 17.39 -16.31
C GLN A 4 18.17 17.52 -15.72
N LEU A 5 18.32 17.85 -14.42
CA LEU A 5 19.66 17.98 -13.81
C LEU A 5 20.29 16.61 -13.50
N VAL A 6 19.47 15.57 -13.31
CA VAL A 6 19.92 14.20 -13.01
C VAL A 6 20.60 13.53 -14.20
N TRP A 7 20.22 13.89 -15.43
CA TRP A 7 20.82 13.29 -16.64
C TRP A 7 22.24 13.81 -16.93
N ARG A 8 22.57 15.05 -16.54
CA ARG A 8 23.94 15.58 -16.70
C ARG A 8 24.95 14.91 -15.76
N ALA A 9 24.53 14.54 -14.55
CA ALA A 9 25.40 13.81 -13.61
C ALA A 9 25.72 12.38 -14.06
N PHE A 10 24.86 11.79 -14.92
CA PHE A 10 25.06 10.43 -15.45
C PHE A 10 26.14 10.34 -16.54
N CYS A 11 26.48 11.44 -17.23
CA CYS A 11 27.43 11.43 -18.34
C CYS A 11 28.87 11.84 -17.98
N GLU A 12 29.09 12.44 -16.81
CA GLU A 12 30.41 12.94 -16.41
C GLU A 12 30.88 12.26 -15.11
N GLY A 13 31.65 11.17 -15.27
CA GLY A 13 32.69 10.81 -14.30
C GLY A 13 32.28 9.89 -13.14
N THR A 14 32.36 8.57 -13.38
CA THR A 14 32.83 7.54 -12.44
C THR A 14 32.40 7.65 -10.97
N GLU A 15 31.16 7.30 -10.68
CA GLU A 15 30.80 6.77 -9.36
C GLU A 15 30.43 5.30 -9.53
N ASP A 16 31.36 4.46 -9.11
CA ASP A 16 31.30 3.02 -8.86
C ASP A 16 29.95 2.33 -9.21
N VAL A 17 29.98 1.35 -10.11
CA VAL A 17 28.79 0.61 -10.57
C VAL A 17 27.97 -0.01 -9.43
N ILE A 18 28.60 -0.29 -8.27
CA ILE A 18 27.92 -0.79 -7.07
C ILE A 18 27.13 0.34 -6.40
N GLN A 19 27.68 1.56 -6.34
CA GLN A 19 26.99 2.75 -5.85
C GLN A 19 25.81 3.14 -6.75
N ALA A 20 25.98 3.11 -8.07
CA ALA A 20 24.90 3.35 -9.03
C ALA A 20 23.77 2.31 -8.89
N ARG A 21 24.11 1.02 -8.74
CA ARG A 21 23.13 -0.06 -8.51
C ARG A 21 22.39 0.12 -7.18
N LYS A 22 23.07 0.53 -6.10
CA LYS A 22 22.45 0.82 -4.80
C LYS A 22 21.47 1.98 -4.89
N TRP A 23 21.81 3.02 -5.66
CA TRP A 23 20.95 4.19 -5.88
C TRP A 23 19.69 3.83 -6.68
N VAL A 24 19.84 3.09 -7.79
CA VAL A 24 18.70 2.61 -8.58
C VAL A 24 17.80 1.67 -7.77
N ALA A 25 18.38 0.76 -6.99
CA ALA A 25 17.62 -0.12 -6.09
C ALA A 25 16.81 0.71 -5.07
N GLY A 26 17.42 1.71 -4.43
CA GLY A 26 16.75 2.63 -3.50
C GLY A 26 15.62 3.44 -4.14
N MET A 27 15.78 3.93 -5.38
CA MET A 27 14.69 4.61 -6.09
C MET A 27 13.49 3.69 -6.36
N THR A 28 13.75 2.44 -6.74
CA THR A 28 12.68 1.48 -7.02
C THR A 28 11.96 0.98 -5.78
N ASP A 29 12.62 1.01 -4.63
CA ASP A 29 12.06 0.67 -3.31
C ASP A 29 11.12 1.77 -2.82
N VAL A 30 11.58 3.03 -2.86
CA VAL A 30 10.76 4.21 -2.54
C VAL A 30 9.50 4.28 -3.39
N SER A 31 9.59 3.97 -4.69
CA SER A 31 8.39 3.91 -5.55
C SER A 31 7.42 2.79 -5.16
N LYS A 32 7.91 1.66 -4.64
CA LYS A 32 7.04 0.56 -4.19
C LYS A 32 6.35 0.90 -2.87
N GLU A 33 7.08 1.49 -1.92
CA GLU A 33 6.53 1.92 -0.64
C GLU A 33 5.52 3.06 -0.81
N GLU A 34 5.79 4.03 -1.69
CA GLU A 34 4.86 5.11 -2.02
C GLU A 34 3.54 4.56 -2.58
N VAL A 35 3.61 3.60 -3.51
CA VAL A 35 2.43 2.92 -4.06
C VAL A 35 1.66 2.14 -2.98
N VAL A 36 2.36 1.51 -2.03
CA VAL A 36 1.72 0.81 -0.90
C VAL A 36 1.06 1.82 0.04
N ALA A 37 1.68 2.96 0.32
CA ALA A 37 1.13 4.00 1.17
C ALA A 37 -0.12 4.63 0.56
N GLU A 38 -0.10 4.94 -0.74
CA GLU A 38 -1.27 5.46 -1.45
C GLU A 38 -2.43 4.44 -1.43
N LEU A 39 -2.12 3.16 -1.71
CA LEU A 39 -3.11 2.10 -1.66
C LEU A 39 -3.67 1.91 -0.24
N ARG A 40 -2.84 2.06 0.80
CA ARG A 40 -3.25 1.99 2.20
C ARG A 40 -4.24 3.08 2.55
N GLU A 41 -3.98 4.32 2.16
CA GLU A 41 -4.90 5.43 2.38
C GLU A 41 -6.25 5.16 1.70
N ARG A 42 -6.21 4.68 0.45
CA ARG A 42 -7.42 4.33 -0.29
C ARG A 42 -8.23 3.24 0.39
N VAL A 43 -7.58 2.16 0.83
CA VAL A 43 -8.27 1.08 1.56
C VAL A 43 -8.87 1.59 2.87
N TYR A 44 -8.17 2.46 3.60
CA TYR A 44 -8.72 3.04 4.82
C TYR A 44 -9.98 3.88 4.55
N ARG A 45 -9.99 4.63 3.44
CA ARG A 45 -11.16 5.39 3.00
C ARG A 45 -12.33 4.46 2.64
N ASP A 46 -12.08 3.42 1.84
CA ASP A 46 -13.09 2.42 1.48
C ASP A 46 -13.70 1.78 2.75
N VAL A 47 -12.88 1.51 3.78
CA VAL A 47 -13.35 1.00 5.08
C VAL A 47 -14.22 2.03 5.81
N LEU A 48 -13.82 3.30 5.86
CA LEU A 48 -14.65 4.33 6.49
C LEU A 48 -15.99 4.47 5.77
N GLU A 49 -16.02 4.41 4.44
CA GLU A 49 -17.25 4.46 3.65
C GLU A 49 -18.18 3.27 3.95
N LEU A 50 -17.63 2.07 4.09
CA LEU A 50 -18.37 0.87 4.51
C LEU A 50 -19.06 1.04 5.87
N PHE A 51 -18.46 1.81 6.78
CA PHE A 51 -19.00 2.12 8.11
C PHE A 51 -19.67 3.50 8.18
N GLU A 52 -20.02 4.11 7.05
CA GLU A 52 -20.73 5.39 6.98
C GLU A 52 -20.00 6.53 7.73
N GLY A 53 -18.66 6.45 7.78
CA GLY A 53 -17.80 7.40 8.50
C GLY A 53 -17.62 7.12 9.99
N ASP A 54 -18.23 6.06 10.54
CA ASP A 54 -18.04 5.65 11.94
C ASP A 54 -16.63 5.08 12.16
N LYS A 55 -15.74 5.97 12.61
CA LYS A 55 -14.33 5.65 12.90
C LYS A 55 -14.18 4.61 14.01
N ALA A 56 -15.09 4.57 14.99
CA ALA A 56 -14.97 3.63 16.10
C ALA A 56 -15.24 2.20 15.64
N ASN A 57 -16.33 2.02 14.88
CA ASN A 57 -16.66 0.72 14.29
C ASN A 57 -15.66 0.30 13.21
N ALA A 58 -15.19 1.23 12.37
CA ALA A 58 -14.12 0.97 11.41
C ALA A 58 -12.83 0.50 12.09
N ASN A 59 -12.37 1.18 13.14
CA ASN A 59 -11.16 0.79 13.87
C ASN A 59 -11.32 -0.56 14.59
N ARG A 60 -12.50 -0.82 15.16
CA ARG A 60 -12.82 -2.11 15.77
C ARG A 60 -12.77 -3.22 14.73
N TRP A 61 -13.33 -2.99 13.55
CA TRP A 61 -13.31 -3.94 12.45
C TRP A 61 -11.88 -4.21 11.94
N LEU A 62 -11.09 -3.16 11.74
CA LEU A 62 -9.68 -3.26 11.32
C LEU A 62 -8.82 -4.06 12.30
N SER A 63 -9.18 -4.02 13.59
CA SER A 63 -8.47 -4.72 14.66
C SER A 63 -8.98 -6.14 14.89
N SER A 64 -10.14 -6.50 14.33
CA SER A 64 -10.79 -7.79 14.56
C SER A 64 -10.26 -8.86 13.60
N PRO A 65 -9.93 -10.08 14.07
CA PRO A 65 -9.54 -11.17 13.19
C PRO A 65 -10.72 -11.61 12.31
N ILE A 66 -10.47 -11.77 11.01
CA ILE A 66 -11.50 -12.19 10.05
C ILE A 66 -11.13 -13.54 9.44
N ARG A 67 -12.01 -14.54 9.58
CA ARG A 67 -11.76 -15.92 9.09
C ARG A 67 -11.37 -15.98 7.62
N VAL A 68 -12.06 -15.23 6.75
CA VAL A 68 -11.77 -15.22 5.30
C VAL A 68 -10.40 -14.62 4.95
N LEU A 69 -9.80 -13.87 5.88
CA LEU A 69 -8.44 -13.34 5.77
C LEU A 69 -7.39 -14.26 6.39
N GLY A 70 -7.74 -15.52 6.69
CA GLY A 70 -6.86 -16.47 7.37
C GLY A 70 -6.74 -16.20 8.87
N ASN A 71 -7.79 -15.64 9.50
CA ASN A 71 -7.81 -15.25 10.91
C ASN A 71 -6.84 -14.12 11.29
N HIS A 72 -6.34 -13.39 10.29
CA HIS A 72 -5.60 -12.14 10.50
C HIS A 72 -6.54 -10.96 10.65
N SER A 73 -6.11 -9.95 11.40
CA SER A 73 -6.78 -8.65 11.43
C SER A 73 -6.46 -7.86 10.15
N PRO A 74 -7.42 -7.09 9.60
CA PRO A 74 -7.16 -6.25 8.44
C PRO A 74 -5.96 -5.32 8.63
N VAL A 75 -5.78 -4.73 9.82
CA VAL A 75 -4.65 -3.83 10.12
C VAL A 75 -3.29 -4.52 9.93
N SER A 76 -3.17 -5.80 10.30
CA SER A 76 -1.94 -6.58 10.11
C SER A 76 -1.62 -6.85 8.63
N LEU A 77 -2.59 -6.69 7.73
CA LEU A 77 -2.42 -6.91 6.29
C LEU A 77 -2.17 -5.60 5.52
N MET A 78 -2.32 -4.43 6.15
CA MET A 78 -2.15 -3.12 5.51
C MET A 78 -0.69 -2.76 5.20
N GLU A 79 0.27 -3.58 5.67
CA GLU A 79 1.71 -3.39 5.44
C GLU A 79 2.17 -3.85 4.06
N THR A 80 1.39 -4.70 3.39
CA THR A 80 1.78 -5.27 2.10
C THR A 80 0.75 -4.96 1.03
N LYS A 81 1.19 -4.76 -0.22
CA LYS A 81 0.29 -4.59 -1.37
C LYS A 81 -0.72 -5.73 -1.48
N THR A 82 -0.26 -6.97 -1.33
CA THR A 82 -1.12 -8.16 -1.41
C THR A 82 -2.17 -8.19 -0.30
N GLY A 83 -1.81 -7.81 0.92
CA GLY A 83 -2.75 -7.70 2.02
C GLY A 83 -3.81 -6.62 1.79
N LEU A 84 -3.39 -5.44 1.33
CA LEU A 84 -4.30 -4.35 0.96
C LEU A 84 -5.29 -4.77 -0.15
N GLU A 85 -4.84 -5.46 -1.19
CA GLU A 85 -5.72 -5.95 -2.25
C GLU A 85 -6.69 -7.04 -1.76
N LYS A 86 -6.31 -7.86 -0.77
CA LYS A 86 -7.23 -8.84 -0.15
C LYS A 86 -8.35 -8.13 0.60
N ILE A 87 -8.02 -7.11 1.41
CA ILE A 87 -9.00 -6.31 2.15
C ILE A 87 -9.98 -5.65 1.18
N ARG A 88 -9.47 -5.03 0.11
CA ARG A 88 -10.30 -4.34 -0.88
C ARG A 88 -11.24 -5.28 -1.64
N ARG A 89 -10.79 -6.49 -1.98
CA ARG A 89 -11.64 -7.55 -2.53
C ARG A 89 -12.74 -7.97 -1.56
N LEU A 90 -12.43 -8.05 -0.26
CA LEU A 90 -13.42 -8.38 0.76
C LEU A 90 -14.50 -7.30 0.86
N ILE A 91 -14.12 -6.03 0.95
CA ILE A 91 -15.06 -4.89 1.00
C ILE A 91 -15.97 -4.90 -0.23
N LYS A 92 -15.40 -5.04 -1.43
CA LYS A 92 -16.17 -5.11 -2.68
C LYS A 92 -17.19 -6.26 -2.69
N LYS A 93 -16.86 -7.42 -2.12
CA LYS A 93 -17.81 -8.53 -2.00
C LYS A 93 -18.99 -8.17 -1.08
N TRP A 94 -18.75 -7.41 -0.01
CA TRP A 94 -19.80 -6.98 0.91
C TRP A 94 -20.72 -5.94 0.29
N GLU A 95 -20.16 -4.96 -0.44
CA GLU A 95 -20.94 -3.98 -1.20
C GLU A 95 -21.85 -4.64 -2.25
N GLN A 96 -21.39 -5.73 -2.85
CA GLN A 96 -22.14 -6.47 -3.87
C GLN A 96 -23.17 -7.44 -3.28
N GLY A 97 -23.32 -7.52 -1.94
CA GLY A 97 -24.21 -8.47 -1.28
C GLY A 97 -23.79 -9.93 -1.48
N ALA A 98 -22.53 -10.19 -1.82
CA ALA A 98 -22.02 -11.54 -2.01
C ALA A 98 -21.77 -12.22 -0.66
N VAL A 99 -22.86 -12.66 -0.03
CA VAL A 99 -22.85 -13.54 1.15
C VAL A 99 -22.81 -14.99 0.67
N SER A 100 -21.71 -15.68 0.95
CA SER A 100 -21.65 -17.13 1.13
C SER A 100 -20.53 -17.45 2.09
#